data_AF-S2RCE3-F1
#
_entry.id   AF-S2RCE3-F1
#
_cell.length_a   1.000
_cell.length_b   1.000
_cell.length_c   1.000
_cell.angle_alpha   90.00
_cell.angle_beta   90.00
_cell.angle_gamma   90.00
#
_symmetry.space_group_name_H-M   'P 1'
#
loop_
_entity.id
_entity.type
_entity.pdbx_description
1 polymer ?
#
loop_
_entity_poly.entity_id
_entity_poly.type
_entity_poly.pdbx_seq_one_letter_code
_entity_poly.pdbx_strand_id
1 'polypeptide(L)' 'VASQKAASYLVGGERYKDIGLRLTVAGVPEKALVSKPALDDVISTLKRSPQDQLYVLATYTAMLQLRKKLSDGGYIKAGF' A
#
# COMPACT_ATOMS: atom_id res chain seq x y z
N VAL A 1 -17.02 -12.45 -16.22
CA VAL A 1 -15.92 -12.43 -15.22
C VAL A 1 -16.30 -11.42 -14.16
N ALA A 2 -16.57 -11.84 -12.93
CA ALA A 2 -16.91 -10.92 -11.85
C ALA A 2 -15.78 -9.89 -11.71
N SER A 3 -16.12 -8.60 -11.74
CA SER A 3 -15.14 -7.51 -11.64
C SER A 3 -14.49 -7.60 -10.25
N GLN A 4 -13.26 -8.12 -10.16
CA GLN A 4 -12.45 -8.13 -8.94
C GLN A 4 -12.00 -6.70 -8.61
N LYS A 5 -12.93 -5.85 -8.17
CA LYS A 5 -12.61 -4.50 -7.69
C LYS A 5 -12.07 -4.61 -6.27
N ALA A 6 -10.88 -4.04 -6.04
CA ALA A 6 -10.37 -3.88 -4.69
C ALA A 6 -11.33 -2.99 -3.89
N ALA A 7 -11.63 -3.37 -2.64
CA ALA A 7 -12.58 -2.62 -1.82
C ALA A 7 -12.01 -1.30 -1.26
N SER A 8 -10.68 -1.17 -1.22
CA SER A 8 -9.98 0.04 -0.77
C SER A 8 -8.62 0.17 -1.43
N TYR A 9 -8.20 1.39 -1.72
CA TYR A 9 -6.91 1.70 -2.32
C TYR A 9 -6.08 2.53 -1.34
N LEU A 10 -4.77 2.25 -1.27
CA LEU A 10 -3.83 3.02 -0.47
C LEU A 10 -2.64 3.41 -1.35
N VAL A 11 -2.26 4.69 -1.28
CA VAL A 11 -1.05 5.21 -1.92
C VAL A 11 -0.08 5.76 -0.89
N GLY A 12 1.20 5.54 -1.11
CA GLY A 12 2.25 6.02 -0.21
C GLY A 12 3.61 6.13 -0.90
N GLY A 13 4.64 6.36 -0.10
CA GLY A 13 5.99 6.61 -0.58
C GLY A 13 6.17 8.03 -1.12
N GLU A 14 7.38 8.33 -1.58
CA GLU A 14 7.80 9.68 -1.97
C GLU A 14 6.94 10.28 -3.09
N ARG A 15 6.46 9.44 -4.01
CA ARG A 15 5.68 9.82 -5.19
C ARG A 15 4.17 9.57 -5.02
N TYR A 16 3.66 9.53 -3.78
CA TYR A 16 2.26 9.20 -3.49
C TYR A 16 1.24 10.05 -4.28
N LYS A 17 1.58 11.32 -4.57
CA LYS A 17 0.73 12.23 -5.35
C LYS A 17 0.53 11.75 -6.80
N ASP A 18 1.60 11.27 -7.44
CA ASP A 18 1.55 10.85 -8.84
C ASP A 18 0.77 9.56 -9.00
N ILE A 19 1.00 8.58 -8.11
CA ILE A 19 0.24 7.34 -8.12
C ILE A 19 -1.21 7.56 -7.67
N GLY A 20 -1.46 8.50 -6.76
CA GLY A 20 -2.80 8.96 -6.40
C GLY A 20 -3.55 9.52 -7.61
N LEU A 21 -2.93 10.45 -8.35
CA LEU A 21 -3.49 10.99 -9.59
C LEU A 21 -3.76 9.88 -10.62
N ARG A 22 -2.82 8.93 -10.78
CA ARG A 22 -3.00 7.79 -11.69
C ARG A 22 -4.25 6.97 -11.37
N LEU A 23 -4.54 6.74 -10.08
CA LEU A 23 -5.72 6.01 -9.62
C LEU A 23 -7.01 6.82 -9.79
N THR A 24 -6.97 8.13 -9.50
CA THR A 24 -8.11 9.02 -9.76
C THR A 24 -8.49 9.03 -11.23
N VAL A 25 -7.50 9.16 -12.13
CA VAL A 25 -7.71 9.11 -13.60
C VAL A 25 -8.24 7.73 -14.05
N ALA A 26 -7.89 6.66 -13.34
CA ALA A 26 -8.40 5.30 -13.60
C ALA A 26 -9.83 5.08 -13.06
N GLY A 27 -10.46 6.08 -12.43
CA GLY A 27 -11.82 6.02 -11.92
C GLY A 27 -11.95 5.49 -10.49
N VAL A 28 -10.87 5.48 -9.70
CA VAL A 28 -10.95 5.19 -8.26
C VAL A 28 -11.60 6.37 -7.54
N PRO A 29 -12.70 6.18 -6.78
CA PRO A 29 -13.32 7.26 -6.02
C PRO A 29 -12.37 7.78 -4.94
N GLU A 30 -12.29 9.11 -4.76
CA GLU A 30 -11.42 9.73 -3.74
C GLU A 30 -11.71 9.20 -2.32
N LYS A 31 -12.98 8.93 -2.01
CA LYS A 31 -13.40 8.34 -0.72
C LYS A 31 -12.83 6.93 -0.47
N ALA A 32 -12.46 6.22 -1.53
CA ALA A 32 -11.86 4.90 -1.47
C ALA A 32 -10.32 4.93 -1.55
N LEU A 33 -9.71 6.12 -1.68
CA LEU A 33 -8.28 6.33 -1.84
C LEU A 33 -7.66 6.94 -0.57
N VAL A 34 -6.93 6.13 0.18
CA VAL A 34 -6.20 6.57 1.38
C VAL A 34 -4.78 6.96 1.00
N SER A 35 -4.33 8.15 1.40
CA SER A 35 -2.96 8.63 1.15
C SER A 35 -2.13 8.64 2.42
N LYS A 36 -0.99 7.94 2.41
CA LYS A 36 -0.02 7.85 3.52
C LYS A 36 1.41 8.07 2.99
N PRO A 37 1.94 9.30 3.04
CA PRO A 37 3.26 9.61 2.49
C PRO A 37 4.39 8.82 3.17
N ALA A 38 4.33 8.70 4.50
CA ALA A 38 5.33 7.99 5.28
C ALA A 38 5.07 6.48 5.29
N LEU A 39 6.12 5.69 5.05
CA LEU A 39 6.02 4.24 4.99
C LEU A 39 5.58 3.61 6.33
N ASP A 40 5.89 4.23 7.46
CA ASP A 40 5.42 3.76 8.78
C ASP A 40 3.89 3.86 8.91
N ASP A 41 3.31 4.92 8.37
CA ASP A 41 1.86 5.10 8.36
C ASP A 41 1.18 4.10 7.42
N VAL A 42 1.84 3.73 6.32
CA VAL A 42 1.37 2.64 5.45
C VAL A 42 1.27 1.35 6.26
N ILE A 43 2.35 0.96 6.93
CA ILE A 43 2.40 -0.29 7.71
C ILE A 43 1.36 -0.30 8.83
N SER A 44 1.19 0.80 9.57
CA SER A 44 0.16 0.89 10.61
C SER A 44 -1.27 0.81 10.05
N THR A 45 -1.47 1.28 8.82
CA THR A 45 -2.77 1.19 8.13
C THR A 45 -3.02 -0.23 7.64
N LEU A 46 -2.02 -0.92 7.09
CA LEU A 46 -2.14 -2.32 6.66
C LEU A 46 -2.57 -3.23 7.83
N LYS A 47 -2.00 -3.03 9.04
CA LYS A 47 -2.36 -3.81 10.24
C LYS A 47 -3.80 -3.62 10.72
N ARG A 48 -4.39 -2.45 10.43
CA ARG A 48 -5.78 -2.11 10.81
C ARG A 48 -6.76 -2.42 9.69
N SER A 49 -6.30 -2.92 8.55
CA SER A 49 -7.17 -3.27 7.45
C SER A 49 -8.08 -4.43 7.86
N PRO A 50 -9.39 -4.35 7.60
CA PRO A 50 -10.32 -5.46 7.84
C PRO A 50 -10.21 -6.57 6.78
N GLN A 51 -9.31 -6.45 5.80
CA GLN A 51 -9.16 -7.42 4.70
C GLN A 51 -8.16 -8.51 5.03
N ASP A 52 -8.53 -9.76 4.72
CA ASP A 52 -7.66 -10.92 4.90
C ASP A 52 -6.49 -10.98 3.91
N GLN A 53 -6.65 -10.36 2.73
CA GLN A 53 -5.64 -10.35 1.68
C GLN A 53 -5.30 -8.93 1.26
N LEU A 54 -4.00 -8.63 1.23
CA LEU A 54 -3.46 -7.33 0.85
C LEU A 54 -2.46 -7.50 -0.29
N TYR A 55 -2.69 -6.77 -1.39
CA TYR A 55 -1.75 -6.71 -2.51
C TYR A 55 -0.93 -5.43 -2.43
N VAL A 56 0.39 -5.57 -2.42
CA VAL A 56 1.32 -4.43 -2.41
C VAL A 56 2.06 -4.38 -3.74
N LEU A 57 1.84 -3.30 -4.48
CA LEU A 57 2.57 -2.98 -5.70
C LEU A 57 3.55 -1.85 -5.36
N ALA A 58 4.84 -2.16 -5.31
CA ALA A 58 5.88 -1.22 -4.93
C ALA A 58 7.04 -1.27 -5.94
N THR A 59 7.70 -0.12 -6.14
CA THR A 59 8.98 -0.08 -6.85
C THR A 59 10.06 -0.81 -6.04
N TYR A 60 11.15 -1.18 -6.70
CA TYR A 60 12.22 -1.96 -6.08
C TYR A 60 12.70 -1.40 -4.74
N THR A 61 13.03 -0.12 -4.67
CA THR A 61 13.52 0.53 -3.44
C THR A 61 12.46 0.61 -2.35
N ALA A 62 11.22 0.95 -2.71
CA ALA A 62 10.10 0.96 -1.77
C ALA A 62 9.82 -0.44 -1.20
N MET A 63 9.96 -1.49 -2.02
CA MET A 63 9.80 -2.87 -1.59
C MET A 63 10.89 -3.30 -0.60
N LEU A 64 12.15 -2.93 -0.85
CA LEU A 64 13.25 -3.21 0.09
C LEU A 64 13.04 -2.54 1.45
N GLN A 65 12.66 -1.26 1.45
CA GLN A 65 12.36 -0.52 2.69
C GLN A 65 11.16 -1.13 3.44
N LEU A 66 10.11 -1.50 2.71
CA LEU A 66 8.93 -2.13 3.30
C LEU A 66 9.29 -3.48 3.93
N ARG A 67 10.01 -4.35 3.21
CA ARG A 67 10.47 -5.64 3.74
C ARG A 67 11.32 -5.47 4.98
N LYS A 68 12.26 -4.52 4.97
CA LYS A 68 13.09 -4.23 6.15
C LYS A 68 12.22 -3.88 7.36
N LYS A 69 11.28 -2.94 7.22
CA LYS A 69 10.39 -2.55 8.33
C LYS A 69 9.47 -3.67 8.80
N LEU A 70 8.99 -4.51 7.88
CA LEU A 70 8.18 -5.69 8.23
C LEU A 70 9.01 -6.72 8.99
N SER A 71 10.26 -6.95 8.60
CA SER A 71 11.19 -7.84 9.30
C SER A 71 11.56 -7.28 10.68
N ASP A 72 11.89 -5.99 10.77
CA ASP A 72 12.23 -5.32 12.03
C ASP A 72 11.04 -5.36 13.01
N GLY A 73 9.80 -5.34 12.49
CA GLY A 73 8.58 -5.50 13.26
C GLY A 73 8.14 -6.95 13.53
N GLY A 74 8.91 -7.95 13.09
CA GLY A 74 8.63 -9.38 13.30
C GLY A 74 7.48 -9.96 12.46
N TYR A 75 7.01 -9.26 11.42
CA TYR A 75 5.88 -9.70 10.60
C TYR A 75 6.26 -10.69 9.50
N ILE A 76 7.52 -10.68 9.07
CA ILE A 76 8.08 -11.61 8.10
C ILE A 76 9.42 -12.13 8.60
N LYS A 77 9.84 -13.31 8.11
CA LYS A 77 11.19 -13.81 8.40
C LYS A 77 12.24 -12.83 7.88
N ALA A 78 13.28 -12.62 8.67
CA ALA A 78 14.46 -11.88 8.22
C ALA A 78 15.15 -12.68 7.11
N GLY A 79 15.22 -12.10 5.91
CA GLY A 79 15.80 -12.70 4.73
C GLY A 79 15.38 -11.96 3.47
N PHE A 80 16.32 -11.81 2.52
CA PHE A 80 16.02 -11.38 1.16
C PHE A 80 15.29 -12.50 0.43
#